data_AF-A0A8T7F5J0-F1
#
_entry.id   AF-A0A8T7F5J0-F1
#
_cell.length_a   1.000
_cell.length_b   1.000
_cell.length_c   1.000
_cell.angle_alpha   90.00
_cell.angle_beta   90.00
_cell.angle_gamma   90.00
#
_symmetry.space_group_name_H-M   'P 1'
#
loop_
_entity.id
_entity.type
_entity.pdbx_description
1 polymer ?
#
loop_
_entity_poly.entity_id
_entity_poly.type
_entity_poly.pdbx_seq_one_letter_code
_entity_poly.pdbx_strand_id
1 'polypeptide(L)'
;MKYFTTVNGQTYEVEINREGEVKVNGEVRQVDFKTLGVNQIYSLLIDNQSFEAVVEDRDGKFQVLMAGDLYEVDVTDEREMRLARASGTLAGVGGEATIRSPMPGTIVAIPVTVGQEVTKGMPVVILESMKMQNELKAPRDGVVHHINVKPGDNVDQNQVLVTMH
;
A
#
# COMPACT_ATOMS: atom_id res chain seq x y z
N MET A 1 18.25 -1.64 -8.60
CA MET A 1 17.32 -0.59 -8.16
C MET A 1 16.07 -1.29 -7.67
N LYS A 2 15.50 -0.80 -6.57
CA LYS A 2 14.36 -1.41 -5.89
C LYS A 2 13.15 -0.50 -6.04
N TYR A 3 12.03 -1.08 -6.44
CA TYR A 3 10.76 -0.42 -6.67
C TYR A 3 9.68 -1.14 -5.87
N PHE A 4 8.70 -0.37 -5.42
CA PHE A 4 7.47 -0.89 -4.82
C PHE A 4 6.33 -0.57 -5.78
N THR A 5 5.77 -1.62 -6.38
CA THR A 5 4.76 -1.51 -7.42
C THR A 5 3.44 -2.01 -6.89
N THR A 6 2.44 -1.14 -6.76
CA THR A 6 1.08 -1.51 -6.33
C THR A 6 0.19 -1.71 -7.54
N VAL A 7 -0.31 -2.92 -7.73
CA VAL A 7 -1.23 -3.30 -8.81
C VAL A 7 -2.56 -3.72 -8.19
N ASN A 8 -3.66 -3.04 -8.55
CA ASN A 8 -5.01 -3.32 -8.03
C ASN A 8 -5.07 -3.44 -6.49
N GLY A 9 -4.24 -2.66 -5.78
CA GLY A 9 -4.15 -2.73 -4.33
C GLY A 9 -3.32 -3.91 -3.79
N GLN A 10 -2.40 -4.46 -4.58
CA GLN A 10 -1.38 -5.38 -4.07
C GLN A 10 0.01 -4.87 -4.44
N THR A 11 0.87 -4.69 -3.45
CA THR A 11 2.22 -4.14 -3.57
C THR A 11 3.19 -5.30 -3.74
N TYR A 12 4.00 -5.18 -4.78
CA TYR A 12 5.06 -6.08 -5.15
C TYR A 12 6.39 -5.35 -5.01
N GLU A 13 7.35 -6.05 -4.44
CA GLU A 13 8.73 -5.58 -4.39
C GLU A 13 9.42 -6.02 -5.69
N VAL A 14 9.82 -5.06 -6.51
CA VAL A 14 10.49 -5.31 -7.79
C VAL A 14 11.93 -4.84 -7.69
N GLU A 15 12.88 -5.75 -7.84
CA GLU A 15 14.31 -5.44 -7.88
C GLU A 15 14.85 -5.67 -9.28
N ILE A 16 15.54 -4.68 -9.84
CA ILE A 16 16.20 -4.77 -11.15
C ILE A 16 17.69 -4.54 -10.95
N ASN A 17 18.52 -5.55 -11.20
CA ASN A 17 19.97 -5.41 -11.05
C ASN A 17 20.61 -4.74 -12.29
N ARG A 18 21.93 -4.48 -12.26
CA ARG A 18 22.65 -3.84 -13.38
C ARG A 18 22.79 -4.72 -14.62
N GLU A 19 22.62 -6.03 -14.46
CA GLU A 19 22.67 -7.03 -15.52
C GLU A 19 21.29 -7.28 -16.15
N GLY A 20 20.25 -6.60 -15.65
CA GLY A 20 18.87 -6.74 -16.13
C GLY A 20 18.08 -7.87 -15.46
N GLU A 21 18.64 -8.56 -14.46
CA GLU A 21 17.88 -9.56 -13.68
C GLU A 21 16.76 -8.86 -12.91
N VAL A 22 15.55 -9.35 -13.09
CA VAL A 22 14.35 -8.89 -12.40
C VAL A 22 13.97 -9.88 -11.31
N LYS A 23 13.79 -9.39 -10.08
CA LYS A 23 13.18 -10.16 -8.99
C LYS A 23 11.86 -9.53 -8.60
N VAL A 24 10.85 -10.36 -8.39
CA VAL A 24 9.54 -9.96 -7.86
C VAL A 24 9.33 -10.69 -6.53
N ASN A 25 9.18 -9.94 -5.45
CA ASN A 25 9.09 -10.47 -4.08
C ASN A 25 10.26 -11.42 -3.71
N GLY A 26 11.45 -11.14 -4.22
CA GLY A 26 12.66 -11.94 -4.02
C GLY A 26 12.82 -13.14 -4.97
N GLU A 27 11.79 -13.50 -5.75
CA GLU A 27 11.87 -14.55 -6.76
C GLU A 27 12.40 -13.99 -8.08
N VAL A 28 13.42 -14.64 -8.66
CA VAL A 28 13.96 -14.28 -9.98
C VAL A 28 12.94 -14.61 -11.06
N ARG A 29 12.67 -13.65 -11.94
CA ARG A 29 11.80 -13.79 -13.11
C ARG A 29 12.61 -13.52 -14.38
N GLN A 30 12.48 -14.39 -15.38
CA GLN A 30 13.08 -14.13 -16.68
C GLN A 30 12.18 -13.16 -17.44
N VAL A 31 12.63 -11.91 -17.59
CA VAL A 31 11.86 -10.85 -18.23
C VAL A 31 12.68 -10.26 -19.38
N ASP A 32 12.10 -10.26 -20.57
CA ASP A 32 12.55 -9.45 -21.70
C ASP A 32 11.37 -8.58 -22.17
N PHE A 33 11.64 -7.38 -22.68
CA PHE A 33 10.60 -6.53 -23.22
C PHE A 33 11.10 -5.62 -24.33
N LYS A 34 10.21 -5.32 -25.27
CA LYS A 34 10.45 -4.35 -26.35
C LYS A 34 9.24 -3.47 -26.56
N THR A 35 9.50 -2.19 -26.83
CA THR A 35 8.46 -1.27 -27.29
C THR A 35 8.15 -1.55 -28.77
N LEU A 36 6.87 -1.65 -29.09
CA LEU A 36 6.32 -1.82 -30.43
C LEU A 36 5.86 -0.46 -30.97
N GLY A 37 6.80 0.43 -31.29
CA GLY A 37 6.53 1.70 -31.97
C GLY A 37 6.12 2.85 -31.05
N VAL A 38 5.27 3.75 -31.56
CA VAL A 38 5.00 5.08 -30.95
C VAL A 38 3.86 5.08 -29.92
N ASN A 39 3.10 3.98 -29.79
CA ASN A 39 1.82 3.95 -29.07
C ASN A 39 1.91 3.32 -27.67
N GLN A 40 3.08 3.33 -27.03
CA GLN A 40 3.25 2.81 -25.67
C GLN A 40 2.84 1.33 -25.52
N ILE A 41 2.93 0.56 -26.62
CA ILE A 41 2.70 -0.88 -26.64
C ILE A 41 4.02 -1.59 -26.35
N TYR A 42 3.99 -2.54 -25.43
CA TYR A 42 5.12 -3.35 -25.01
C TYR A 42 4.84 -4.82 -25.33
N SER A 43 5.77 -5.46 -26.03
CA SER A 43 5.86 -6.91 -26.08
C SER A 43 6.74 -7.36 -24.92
N LEU A 44 6.21 -8.21 -24.06
CA LEU A 44 6.89 -8.77 -22.91
C LEU A 44 7.07 -10.27 -23.10
N LEU A 45 8.20 -10.80 -22.66
CA LEU A 45 8.44 -12.22 -22.50
C LEU A 45 8.77 -12.46 -21.03
N ILE A 46 7.86 -13.10 -20.30
CA ILE A 46 8.00 -13.38 -18.87
C ILE A 46 7.96 -14.90 -18.69
N ASP A 47 9.03 -15.49 -18.16
CA ASP A 47 9.17 -16.94 -17.93
C ASP A 47 8.76 -17.77 -19.16
N ASN A 48 9.23 -17.34 -20.34
CA ASN A 48 8.97 -17.96 -21.64
C ASN A 48 7.50 -17.91 -22.11
N GLN A 49 6.70 -17.00 -21.54
CA GLN A 49 5.35 -16.65 -22.01
C GLN A 49 5.34 -15.23 -22.57
N SER A 50 4.69 -15.05 -23.72
CA SER A 50 4.58 -13.76 -24.38
C SER A 50 3.31 -13.03 -23.99
N PHE A 51 3.46 -11.74 -23.66
CA PHE A 51 2.37 -10.83 -23.35
C PHE A 51 2.49 -9.56 -24.20
N GLU A 52 1.34 -8.96 -24.50
CA GLU A 52 1.26 -7.62 -25.07
C GLU A 52 0.58 -6.73 -24.04
N ALA A 53 1.20 -5.58 -23.76
CA ALA A 53 0.69 -4.61 -22.82
C ALA A 53 0.68 -3.21 -23.43
N VAL A 54 -0.42 -2.48 -23.23
CA VAL A 54 -0.46 -1.03 -23.50
C VAL A 54 -0.28 -0.33 -22.18
N VAL A 55 0.69 0.58 -22.08
CA VAL A 55 1.03 1.26 -20.82
C VAL A 55 0.84 2.77 -20.98
N GLU A 56 -0.21 3.31 -20.39
CA GLU A 56 -0.43 4.76 -20.33
C GLU A 56 0.11 5.34 -19.01
N ASP A 57 0.78 6.49 -19.08
CA ASP A 57 1.10 7.32 -17.91
C ASP A 57 0.06 8.44 -17.79
N ARG A 58 -0.55 8.54 -16.60
CA ARG A 58 -1.45 9.63 -16.22
C ARG A 58 -1.01 10.20 -14.88
N ASP A 59 -0.33 11.34 -14.92
CA ASP A 59 0.10 12.12 -13.76
C ASP A 59 0.86 11.28 -12.71
N GLY A 60 1.75 10.38 -13.16
CA GLY A 60 2.57 9.55 -12.28
C GLY A 60 1.90 8.26 -11.81
N LYS A 61 0.68 7.98 -12.27
CA LYS A 61 0.02 6.67 -12.16
C LYS A 61 0.02 5.98 -13.52
N PHE A 62 0.34 4.70 -13.54
CA PHE A 62 0.36 3.91 -14.77
C PHE A 62 -0.92 3.12 -14.92
N GLN A 63 -1.44 3.04 -16.14
CA GLN A 63 -2.52 2.13 -16.52
C GLN A 63 -1.97 1.12 -17.50
N VAL A 64 -2.02 -0.16 -17.15
CA VAL A 64 -1.49 -1.25 -17.95
C VAL A 64 -2.66 -2.11 -18.44
N LEU A 65 -2.95 -2.07 -19.73
CA LEU A 65 -3.92 -2.96 -20.36
C LEU A 65 -3.18 -4.20 -20.87
N MET A 66 -3.53 -5.39 -20.37
CA MET A 66 -2.90 -6.65 -20.77
C MET A 66 -3.97 -7.74 -20.89
N ALA A 67 -3.97 -8.47 -22.01
CA ALA A 67 -4.93 -9.56 -22.28
C ALA A 67 -6.42 -9.17 -22.13
N GLY A 68 -6.76 -7.88 -22.29
CA GLY A 68 -8.12 -7.35 -22.13
C GLY A 68 -8.45 -6.83 -20.74
N ASP A 69 -7.57 -7.04 -19.75
CA ASP A 69 -7.74 -6.55 -18.38
C ASP A 69 -6.93 -5.27 -18.15
N LEU A 70 -7.56 -4.28 -17.52
CA LEU A 70 -6.92 -3.02 -17.15
C LEU A 70 -6.43 -3.07 -15.71
N TYR A 71 -5.15 -2.80 -15.52
CA TYR A 71 -4.48 -2.77 -14.23
C TYR A 71 -4.07 -1.34 -13.90
N GLU A 72 -4.48 -0.84 -12.73
CA GLU A 72 -3.95 0.41 -12.20
C GLU A 72 -2.67 0.11 -11.42
N VAL A 73 -1.60 0.81 -11.79
CA VAL A 73 -0.24 0.54 -11.32
C VAL A 73 0.39 1.81 -10.77
N ASP A 74 0.63 1.82 -9.46
CA ASP A 74 1.40 2.86 -8.79
C ASP A 74 2.84 2.34 -8.57
N VAL A 75 3.84 3.02 -9.14
CA VAL A 75 5.26 2.68 -8.96
C VAL A 75 5.92 3.72 -8.09
N THR A 76 6.54 3.30 -6.99
CA THR A 76 7.30 4.18 -6.11
C THR A 76 8.72 3.67 -5.97
N ASP A 77 9.71 4.56 -6.09
CA ASP A 77 11.10 4.18 -5.89
C ASP A 77 11.46 4.03 -4.40
N GLU A 78 12.56 3.34 -4.09
CA GLU A 78 12.99 3.08 -2.72
C GLU A 78 13.21 4.36 -1.89
N ARG A 79 13.62 5.46 -2.51
CA ARG A 79 13.94 6.72 -1.83
C ARG A 79 12.67 7.47 -1.46
N GLU A 80 11.71 7.56 -2.38
CA GLU A 80 10.37 8.11 -2.14
C GLU A 80 9.60 7.26 -1.14
N MET A 81 9.68 5.92 -1.24
CA MET A 81 9.08 5.02 -0.25
C MET A 81 9.70 5.21 1.15
N ARG A 82 11.01 5.43 1.24
CA ARG A 82 11.68 5.67 2.52
C ARG A 82 11.30 7.02 3.12
N LEU A 83 11.19 8.06 2.29
CA LEU A 83 10.72 9.38 2.70
C LEU A 83 9.25 9.32 3.14
N ALA A 84 8.40 8.64 2.38
CA ALA A 84 6.99 8.46 2.70
C ALA A 84 6.74 7.58 3.92
N ARG A 85 7.55 6.53 4.15
CA ARG A 85 7.53 5.74 5.39
C ARG A 85 8.01 6.57 6.58
N ALA A 86 9.03 7.40 6.40
CA ALA A 86 9.51 8.31 7.43
C ALA A 86 8.51 9.45 7.75
N SER A 87 7.72 9.90 6.76
CA SER A 87 6.65 10.89 6.95
C SER A 87 5.28 10.26 7.27
N GLY A 88 5.17 8.93 7.29
CA GLY A 88 3.94 8.19 7.61
C GLY A 88 2.85 8.21 6.54
N THR A 89 3.15 8.63 5.31
CA THR A 89 2.19 8.92 4.23
C THR A 89 1.96 7.78 3.23
N LEU A 90 2.72 6.68 3.25
CA LEU A 90 2.45 5.50 2.41
C LEU A 90 2.25 4.24 3.27
N ALA A 91 0.99 3.83 3.45
CA ALA A 91 0.62 2.46 3.83
C ALA A 91 0.46 1.66 2.53
N GLY A 92 1.40 0.75 2.27
CA GLY A 92 1.39 -0.12 1.09
C GLY A 92 0.20 -1.08 1.10
N VAL A 93 -0.35 -1.36 -0.07
CA VAL A 93 -1.53 -2.22 -0.19
C VAL A 93 -1.03 -3.65 -0.33
N GLY A 94 -1.32 -4.51 0.65
CA GLY A 94 -0.71 -5.85 0.80
C GLY A 94 0.08 -6.03 2.09
N GLY A 95 0.32 -4.97 2.85
CA GLY A 95 0.99 -5.05 4.13
C GLY A 95 0.48 -3.96 5.05
N GLU A 96 -0.22 -4.36 6.11
CA GLU A 96 -0.44 -3.54 7.29
C GLU A 96 -1.13 -2.16 7.06
N ALA A 97 -2.46 -2.15 6.96
CA ALA A 97 -3.26 -0.94 7.09
C ALA A 97 -3.06 -0.30 8.47
N THR A 98 -2.74 0.99 8.48
CA THR A 98 -2.41 1.75 9.67
C THR A 98 -3.49 2.80 9.97
N ILE A 99 -4.05 2.77 11.17
CA ILE A 99 -4.99 3.78 11.67
C ILE A 99 -4.21 4.79 12.51
N ARG A 100 -4.25 6.05 12.07
CA ARG A 100 -3.57 7.17 12.71
C ARG A 100 -4.57 8.15 13.31
N SER A 101 -4.14 8.92 14.32
CA SER A 101 -4.98 9.97 14.86
C SER A 101 -5.11 11.13 13.85
N PRO A 102 -6.32 11.54 13.45
CA PRO A 102 -6.50 12.65 12.51
C PRO A 102 -6.26 14.02 13.15
N MET A 103 -6.33 14.09 14.49
CA MET A 103 -6.20 15.29 15.29
C MET A 103 -5.62 14.94 16.67
N PRO A 104 -5.02 15.90 17.40
CA PRO A 104 -4.64 15.68 18.78
C PRO A 104 -5.86 15.41 19.67
N GLY A 105 -5.73 14.50 20.62
CA GLY A 105 -6.83 14.12 21.51
C GLY A 105 -6.45 13.06 22.53
N THR A 106 -7.45 12.53 23.22
CA THR A 106 -7.30 11.49 24.25
C THR A 106 -8.04 10.23 23.82
N ILE A 107 -7.42 9.06 23.98
CA ILE A 107 -8.04 7.77 23.68
C ILE A 107 -9.08 7.46 24.76
N VAL A 108 -10.34 7.33 24.37
CA VAL A 108 -11.44 6.98 25.29
C VAL A 108 -11.58 5.48 25.40
N ALA A 109 -11.56 4.78 24.27
CA ALA A 109 -11.77 3.33 24.22
C ALA A 109 -11.14 2.72 22.97
N ILE A 110 -10.88 1.42 23.04
CA ILE A 110 -10.37 0.60 21.94
C ILE A 110 -11.25 -0.65 21.88
N PRO A 111 -12.36 -0.64 21.13
CA PRO A 111 -13.36 -1.72 21.10
C PRO A 111 -12.90 -2.98 20.34
N VAL A 112 -11.60 -3.13 20.09
CA VAL A 112 -11.02 -4.28 19.39
C VAL A 112 -9.81 -4.83 20.14
N THR A 113 -9.49 -6.10 19.92
CA THR A 113 -8.29 -6.74 20.45
C THR A 113 -7.32 -7.15 19.34
N VAL A 114 -6.04 -7.28 19.68
CA VAL A 114 -5.04 -7.88 18.76
C VAL A 114 -5.50 -9.28 18.36
N GLY A 115 -5.39 -9.61 17.08
CA GLY A 115 -5.85 -10.87 16.47
C GLY A 115 -7.34 -10.90 16.11
N GLN A 116 -8.10 -9.82 16.38
CA GLN A 116 -9.52 -9.76 16.03
C GLN A 116 -9.73 -9.44 14.54
N GLU A 117 -10.62 -10.19 13.90
CA GLU A 117 -11.15 -9.85 12.58
C GLU A 117 -12.07 -8.62 12.66
N VAL A 118 -11.85 -7.66 11.76
CA VAL A 118 -12.63 -6.44 11.63
C VAL A 118 -13.09 -6.26 10.20
N THR A 119 -14.30 -5.73 10.03
CA THR A 119 -14.84 -5.36 8.72
C THR A 119 -14.65 -3.87 8.47
N LYS A 120 -14.60 -3.47 7.21
CA LYS A 120 -14.59 -2.07 6.79
C LYS A 120 -15.71 -1.29 7.48
N GLY A 121 -15.36 -0.16 8.07
CA GLY A 121 -16.29 0.70 8.80
C GLY A 121 -16.52 0.31 10.26
N MET A 122 -15.99 -0.81 10.73
CA MET A 122 -16.05 -1.19 12.15
C MET A 122 -15.22 -0.21 13.00
N PRO A 123 -15.74 0.31 14.12
CA PRO A 123 -14.96 1.15 15.03
C PRO A 123 -13.78 0.37 15.64
N VAL A 124 -12.59 0.99 15.63
CA VAL A 124 -11.35 0.40 16.14
C VAL A 124 -10.81 1.21 17.31
N VAL A 125 -10.94 2.53 17.26
CA VAL A 125 -10.51 3.45 18.33
C VAL A 125 -11.55 4.54 18.51
N ILE A 126 -11.82 4.93 19.74
CA ILE A 126 -12.64 6.09 20.09
C ILE A 126 -11.71 7.17 20.64
N LEU A 127 -11.62 8.29 19.94
CA LEU A 127 -10.79 9.44 20.27
C LEU A 127 -11.67 10.59 20.75
N GLU A 128 -11.33 11.23 21.87
CA GLU A 128 -11.94 12.47 22.29
C GLU A 128 -11.04 13.66 21.95
N SER A 129 -11.63 14.68 21.33
CA SER A 129 -11.00 15.99 21.19
C SER A 129 -12.06 17.07 21.40
N MET A 130 -11.72 18.12 22.16
CA MET A 130 -12.61 19.25 22.42
C MET A 130 -14.01 18.85 22.94
N LYS A 131 -14.11 17.84 23.82
CA LYS A 131 -15.36 17.27 24.37
C LYS A 131 -16.25 16.54 23.35
N MET A 132 -15.72 16.21 22.19
CA MET A 132 -16.39 15.41 21.17
C MET A 132 -15.65 14.10 20.95
N GLN A 133 -16.40 13.01 20.90
CA GLN A 133 -15.87 11.67 20.63
C GLN A 133 -16.02 11.35 19.14
N ASN A 134 -14.92 10.93 18.53
CA ASN A 134 -14.83 10.50 17.14
C ASN A 134 -14.42 9.03 17.08
N GLU A 135 -15.17 8.25 16.31
CA GLU A 135 -14.83 6.87 16.00
C GLU A 135 -13.86 6.82 14.83
N LEU A 136 -12.69 6.22 15.06
CA LEU A 136 -11.77 5.85 14.01
C LEU A 136 -12.09 4.42 13.57
N LYS A 137 -12.47 4.29 12.30
CA LYS A 137 -13.03 3.07 11.72
C LYS A 137 -12.00 2.34 10.87
N ALA A 138 -12.16 1.02 10.75
CA ALA A 138 -11.34 0.19 9.89
C ALA A 138 -11.49 0.63 8.42
N PRO A 139 -10.41 0.93 7.69
CA PRO A 139 -10.47 1.39 6.30
C PRO A 139 -10.84 0.26 5.33
N ARG A 140 -10.64 -0.99 5.74
CA ARG A 140 -10.93 -2.23 4.99
C ARG A 140 -11.16 -3.39 5.94
N ASP A 141 -11.53 -4.54 5.39
CA ASP A 141 -11.54 -5.80 6.11
C ASP A 141 -10.10 -6.24 6.43
N GLY A 142 -9.89 -6.88 7.58
CA GLY A 142 -8.59 -7.38 8.00
C GLY A 142 -8.54 -7.88 9.44
N VAL A 143 -7.34 -8.20 9.91
CA VAL A 143 -7.09 -8.65 11.29
C VAL A 143 -6.22 -7.62 12.01
N VAL A 144 -6.62 -7.24 13.24
CA VAL A 144 -5.85 -6.32 14.07
C VAL A 144 -4.49 -6.94 14.41
N HIS A 145 -3.41 -6.27 14.01
CA HIS A 145 -2.04 -6.73 14.22
C HIS A 145 -1.42 -6.16 15.49
N HIS A 146 -1.41 -4.83 15.64
CA HIS A 146 -0.88 -4.16 16.83
C HIS A 146 -1.78 -3.00 17.26
N ILE A 147 -1.82 -2.76 18.57
CA ILE A 147 -2.47 -1.61 19.20
C ILE A 147 -1.39 -0.88 20.01
N ASN A 148 -1.06 0.35 19.63
CA ASN A 148 0.07 1.12 20.16
C ASN A 148 -0.33 2.09 21.28
N VAL A 149 -1.60 2.09 21.68
CA VAL A 149 -2.18 3.03 22.65
C VAL A 149 -3.11 2.30 23.62
N LYS A 150 -3.44 2.94 24.73
CA LYS A 150 -4.43 2.46 25.71
C LYS A 150 -5.44 3.58 26.05
N PRO A 151 -6.63 3.24 26.57
CA PRO A 151 -7.55 4.23 27.12
C PRO A 151 -6.86 5.15 28.13
N GLY A 152 -7.10 6.45 27.99
CA GLY A 152 -6.48 7.53 28.77
C GLY A 152 -5.22 8.13 28.17
N ASP A 153 -4.64 7.54 27.12
CA ASP A 153 -3.45 8.11 26.46
C ASP A 153 -3.79 9.38 25.68
N ASN A 154 -2.89 10.37 25.73
CA ASN A 154 -2.93 11.51 24.83
C ASN A 154 -2.15 11.17 23.55
N VAL A 155 -2.70 11.56 22.41
CA VAL A 155 -2.13 11.29 21.10
C VAL A 155 -2.03 12.56 20.27
N ASP A 156 -0.95 12.65 19.49
CA ASP A 156 -0.73 13.74 18.55
C ASP A 156 -1.34 13.43 17.18
N GLN A 157 -1.49 14.47 16.36
CA GLN A 157 -1.88 14.29 14.96
C GLN A 157 -0.90 13.37 14.22
N ASN A 158 -1.42 12.48 13.40
CA ASN A 158 -0.71 11.47 12.62
C ASN A 158 0.01 10.37 13.43
N GLN A 159 -0.12 10.37 14.77
CA GLN A 159 0.39 9.28 15.61
C GLN A 159 -0.29 7.96 15.25
N VAL A 160 0.50 6.88 15.14
CA VAL A 160 -0.01 5.54 14.86
C VAL A 160 -0.72 4.98 16.10
N LEU A 161 -1.95 4.52 15.91
CA LEU A 161 -2.78 3.98 16.98
C LEU A 161 -2.94 2.47 16.85
N VAL A 162 -3.31 1.99 15.66
CA VAL A 162 -3.57 0.57 15.39
C VAL A 162 -3.03 0.21 14.02
N THR A 163 -2.52 -1.01 13.89
CA THR A 163 -2.19 -1.61 12.59
C THR A 163 -2.96 -2.91 12.37
N MET A 164 -3.29 -3.23 11.11
CA MET A 164 -4.08 -4.40 10.72
C MET A 164 -3.65 -4.94 9.35
N HIS A 165 -3.65 -6.26 9.14
CA HIS A 165 -3.28 -6.87 7.85
C HIS A 165 -4.49 -7.44 7.11
#